data_AF-A0A9E2BJM7-F1
#
_entry.id   AF-A0A9E2BJM7-F1
#
_cell.length_a   1.000
_cell.length_b   1.000
_cell.length_c   1.000
_cell.angle_alpha   90.00
_cell.angle_beta   90.00
_cell.angle_gamma   90.00
#
_symmetry.space_group_name_H-M   'P 1'
#
loop_
_entity.id
_entity.type
_entity.pdbx_description
1 polymer ?
#
loop_
_entity_poly.entity_id
_entity_poly.type
_entity_poly.pdbx_seq_one_letter_code
_entity_poly.pdbx_strand_id
1 'polypeptide(L)'
;EDVLAYMAFPPEHWRRIHSTNVLERLNRELARRLDVVGIFPNVAAALRLMGAVLEEQHEEWMASRKYFSPESMTRLTPAPGSFSEAATLKEVMHNF
;
A
#
# COMPACT_ATOMS: atom_id res chain seq x y z
N GLU A 1 -5.10 -17.83 -5.27
CA GLU A 1 -4.98 -17.69 -3.80
C GLU A 1 -4.98 -16.23 -3.33
N ASP A 2 -4.53 -15.25 -4.14
CA ASP A 2 -4.40 -13.85 -3.70
C ASP A 2 -5.69 -13.10 -3.31
N VAL A 3 -6.85 -13.49 -3.85
CA VAL A 3 -8.12 -12.76 -3.61
C VAL A 3 -8.52 -12.79 -2.13
N LEU A 4 -8.12 -13.82 -1.38
CA LEU A 4 -8.47 -13.97 0.04
C LEU A 4 -7.38 -13.45 0.99
N ALA A 5 -6.27 -12.90 0.48
CA ALA A 5 -5.16 -12.43 1.30
C ALA A 5 -5.59 -11.35 2.31
N TYR A 6 -6.62 -10.56 1.99
CA TYR A 6 -7.16 -9.55 2.91
C TYR A 6 -7.77 -10.14 4.17
N MET A 7 -8.16 -11.43 4.18
CA MET A 7 -8.71 -12.10 5.35
C MET A 7 -7.68 -12.33 6.47
N ALA A 8 -6.38 -12.16 6.17
CA ALA A 8 -5.32 -12.15 7.18
C ALA A 8 -5.35 -10.90 8.08
N PHE A 9 -6.05 -9.84 7.66
CA PHE A 9 -6.23 -8.61 8.43
C PHE A 9 -7.41 -8.72 9.40
N PRO A 10 -7.47 -7.90 10.47
CA PRO A 10 -8.66 -7.83 11.32
C PRO A 10 -9.94 -7.56 10.50
N PRO A 11 -11.07 -8.23 10.80
CA PRO A 11 -12.31 -8.10 10.04
C PRO A 11 -12.82 -6.67 9.87
N GLU A 12 -12.55 -5.79 10.83
CA GLU A 12 -12.88 -4.35 10.74
C GLU A 12 -12.22 -3.64 9.55
N HIS A 13 -11.14 -4.18 9.00
CA HIS A 13 -10.37 -3.57 7.89
C HIS A 13 -10.72 -4.12 6.53
N TRP A 14 -11.38 -5.28 6.47
CA TRP A 14 -11.67 -5.97 5.22
C TRP A 14 -12.36 -5.06 4.22
N ARG A 15 -13.41 -4.33 4.64
CA ARG A 15 -14.15 -3.40 3.78
C ARG A 15 -13.29 -2.34 3.12
N ARG A 16 -12.24 -1.88 3.82
CA ARG A 16 -11.31 -0.89 3.30
C ARG A 16 -10.28 -1.52 2.36
N ILE A 17 -9.79 -2.72 2.69
CA ILE A 17 -8.74 -3.41 1.93
C ILE A 17 -9.25 -3.91 0.58
N HIS A 18 -10.45 -4.48 0.51
CA HIS A 18 -10.99 -4.99 -0.76
C HIS A 18 -11.63 -3.91 -1.65
N SER A 19 -11.76 -2.67 -1.17
CA SER A 19 -12.37 -1.59 -1.93
C SER A 19 -11.34 -0.90 -2.84
N THR A 20 -11.72 -0.67 -4.10
CA THR A 20 -10.93 0.10 -5.08
C THR A 20 -11.22 1.59 -5.06
N ASN A 21 -12.18 2.07 -4.27
CA ASN A 21 -12.70 3.45 -4.30
C ASN A 21 -11.60 4.51 -4.12
N VAL A 22 -10.63 4.25 -3.24
CA VAL A 22 -9.53 5.20 -2.97
C VAL A 22 -8.62 5.32 -4.19
N LEU A 23 -8.29 4.18 -4.80
CA LEU A 23 -7.46 4.13 -6.00
C LEU A 23 -8.17 4.78 -7.19
N GLU A 24 -9.47 4.50 -7.37
CA GLU A 24 -10.28 5.13 -8.42
C GLU A 24 -10.37 6.65 -8.26
N ARG A 25 -10.50 7.14 -7.02
CA ARG A 25 -10.50 8.57 -6.72
C ARG A 25 -9.16 9.21 -7.06
N LEU A 26 -8.05 8.59 -6.68
CA LEU A 26 -6.70 9.05 -7.01
C LEU A 26 -6.44 9.05 -8.52
N ASN A 27 -6.83 7.98 -9.22
CA ASN A 27 -6.69 7.88 -10.67
C ASN A 27 -7.49 8.96 -11.40
N ARG A 28 -8.70 9.27 -10.92
CA ARG A 28 -9.51 10.37 -11.48
C ARG A 28 -8.84 11.73 -11.27
N GLU A 29 -8.21 11.95 -10.13
CA GLU A 29 -7.51 13.20 -9.84
C GLU A 29 -6.24 13.36 -10.67
N LEU A 30 -5.45 12.29 -10.82
CA LEU A 30 -4.31 12.26 -11.72
C LEU A 30 -4.75 12.55 -13.16
N ALA A 31 -5.78 11.86 -13.66
CA ALA A 31 -6.31 12.10 -14.99
C ALA A 31 -6.74 13.56 -15.19
N ARG A 32 -7.49 14.14 -14.23
CA ARG A 32 -7.92 15.54 -14.28
C ARG A 32 -6.75 16.54 -14.38
N ARG A 33 -5.70 16.34 -13.59
CA ARG A 33 -4.53 17.25 -13.57
C ARG A 33 -3.61 17.07 -14.78
N LEU A 34 -3.50 15.84 -15.28
CA LEU A 34 -2.76 15.55 -16.50
C LEU A 34 -3.47 16.11 -17.74
N ASP A 35 -4.80 16.09 -17.78
CA ASP A 35 -5.62 16.59 -18.89
C ASP A 35 -5.42 18.09 -19.14
N VAL A 36 -5.15 18.88 -18.09
CA VAL A 36 -4.83 20.32 -18.22
C VAL A 36 -3.57 20.58 -19.05
N VAL A 37 -2.59 19.68 -19.00
CA VAL A 37 -1.35 19.81 -19.80
C VAL A 37 -1.54 19.23 -21.21
N GLY A 38 -2.32 18.15 -21.34
CA GLY A 38 -2.59 17.46 -22.59
C GLY A 38 -1.37 16.69 -23.14
N ILE A 39 -0.36 17.40 -23.64
CA ILE A 39 0.85 16.81 -24.25
C ILE A 39 2.10 17.23 -23.48
N PHE A 40 2.89 16.23 -23.07
CA PHE A 40 4.15 16.46 -22.36
C PHE A 40 5.35 16.49 -23.31
N PRO A 41 6.35 17.36 -23.04
CA PRO A 41 7.56 17.45 -23.87
C PRO A 41 8.51 16.26 -23.70
N ASN A 42 8.41 15.51 -22.59
CA ASN A 42 9.12 14.26 -22.34
C ASN A 42 8.50 13.54 -21.12
N VAL A 43 8.92 12.28 -20.90
CA VAL A 43 8.46 11.44 -19.78
C VAL A 43 8.80 12.06 -18.42
N ALA A 44 9.97 12.69 -18.28
CA ALA A 44 10.38 13.30 -17.01
C ALA A 44 9.45 14.46 -16.59
N ALA A 45 8.94 15.25 -17.55
CA ALA A 45 7.95 16.28 -17.27
C ALA A 45 6.63 15.71 -16.75
N ALA A 46 6.15 14.60 -17.33
CA ALA A 46 4.95 13.90 -16.86
C ALA A 46 5.16 13.31 -15.46
N LEU A 47 6.30 12.66 -15.22
CA LEU A 47 6.65 12.10 -13.91
C LEU A 47 6.71 13.17 -12.82
N ARG A 48 7.22 14.36 -13.11
CA ARG A 48 7.26 15.47 -12.14
C ARG A 48 5.86 15.92 -11.74
N LEU A 49 4.94 16.07 -12.70
CA LEU A 49 3.56 16.44 -12.37
C LEU A 49 2.87 15.33 -11.57
N MET A 50 2.93 14.09 -12.04
CA MET A 50 2.33 12.96 -11.31
C MET A 50 2.92 12.84 -9.90
N GLY A 51 4.23 12.99 -9.75
CA GLY A 51 4.92 12.99 -8.46
C GLY A 51 4.40 14.07 -7.53
N ALA A 52 4.28 15.31 -8.00
CA ALA A 52 3.74 16.41 -7.20
C ALA A 52 2.28 16.16 -6.74
N VAL A 53 1.44 15.57 -7.61
CA VAL A 53 0.06 15.20 -7.25
C VAL A 53 0.00 14.09 -6.21
N LEU A 54 0.88 13.09 -6.34
CA LEU A 54 0.98 11.98 -5.39
C LEU A 54 1.51 12.46 -4.04
N GLU A 55 2.46 13.40 -4.03
CA GLU A 55 2.99 14.02 -2.82
C GLU A 55 1.91 14.80 -2.06
N GLU A 56 1.15 15.64 -2.76
CA GLU A 56 0.00 16.34 -2.17
C GLU A 56 -1.03 15.37 -1.59
N GLN A 57 -1.36 14.29 -2.32
CA GLN A 57 -2.28 13.27 -1.82
C GLN A 57 -1.72 12.54 -0.59
N HIS A 58 -0.41 12.28 -0.56
CA HIS A 58 0.26 11.67 0.57
C HIS A 58 0.18 12.55 1.81
N GLU A 59 0.46 13.84 1.68
CA GLU A 59 0.33 14.81 2.78
C GLU A 59 -1.10 14.84 3.34
N GLU A 60 -2.12 14.85 2.46
CA GLU A 60 -3.52 14.78 2.90
C GLU A 60 -3.82 13.49 3.68
N TRP A 61 -3.33 12.34 3.20
CA TRP A 61 -3.52 11.06 3.89
C TRP A 61 -2.81 11.00 5.24
N MET A 62 -1.65 11.63 5.35
CA MET A 62 -0.90 11.72 6.61
C MET A 62 -1.57 12.66 7.61
N ALA A 63 -2.20 13.74 7.13
CA ALA A 63 -2.92 14.71 7.96
C ALA A 63 -4.33 14.24 8.37
N SER A 64 -4.96 13.38 7.57
CA SER A 64 -6.32 12.88 7.82
C SER A 64 -6.36 11.83 8.94
N ARG A 65 -7.59 11.45 9.36
CA ARG A 65 -7.80 10.40 10.36
C ARG A 65 -7.21 9.09 9.82
N LYS A 66 -6.37 8.44 10.64
CA LYS A 66 -5.72 7.17 10.30
C LYS A 66 -6.72 6.19 9.71
N TYR A 67 -6.42 5.73 8.49
CA TYR A 67 -7.27 4.82 7.72
C TYR A 67 -7.42 3.44 8.38
N PHE A 68 -6.45 3.05 9.21
CA PHE A 68 -6.50 1.85 10.05
C PHE A 68 -6.18 2.22 11.49
N SER A 69 -6.84 1.57 12.45
CA SER A 69 -6.55 1.79 13.87
C SER A 69 -5.18 1.19 14.20
N PRO A 70 -4.25 1.93 14.81
CA PRO A 70 -2.97 1.40 15.25
C PRO A 70 -3.12 0.19 16.18
N GLU A 71 -4.10 0.22 17.07
CA GLU A 71 -4.37 -0.84 18.05
C GLU A 71 -4.75 -2.15 17.36
N SER A 72 -5.65 -2.07 16.38
CA SER A 72 -6.05 -3.23 15.57
C SER A 72 -4.91 -3.77 14.70
N MET A 73 -4.05 -2.88 14.17
CA MET A 73 -2.86 -3.22 13.37
C MET A 73 -1.79 -3.95 14.19
N THR A 74 -1.62 -3.62 15.48
CA THR A 74 -0.64 -4.29 16.37
C THR A 74 -0.90 -5.79 16.51
N ARG A 75 -2.14 -6.26 16.33
CA ARG A 75 -2.46 -7.70 16.34
C ARG A 75 -1.87 -8.48 15.16
N LEU A 76 -1.44 -7.79 14.11
CA LEU A 76 -0.77 -8.38 12.95
C LEU A 76 0.74 -8.51 13.13
N THR A 77 1.32 -7.75 14.06
CA THR A 77 2.75 -7.84 14.36
C THR A 77 2.97 -9.06 15.24
N PRO A 78 3.65 -10.09 14.74
CA PRO A 78 3.93 -11.24 15.58
C PRO A 78 5.02 -10.82 16.59
N ALA A 79 5.02 -11.39 17.81
CA ALA A 79 5.93 -10.95 18.88
C ALA A 79 7.40 -10.96 18.39
N PRO A 80 8.25 -9.99 18.77
CA PRO A 80 9.67 -10.04 18.42
C PRO A 80 10.26 -11.37 18.92
N GLY A 81 10.63 -12.27 17.99
CA GLY A 81 11.04 -13.66 18.25
C GLY A 81 10.13 -14.76 17.68
N SER A 82 9.04 -14.40 17.00
CA SER A 82 8.08 -15.35 16.39
C SER A 82 8.39 -15.74 14.94
N PHE A 83 9.38 -15.11 14.32
CA PHE A 83 10.06 -15.72 13.17
C PHE A 83 10.93 -16.85 13.74
N SER A 84 10.39 -18.07 13.74
CA SER A 84 11.18 -19.25 14.06
C SER A 84 12.24 -19.42 12.96
N GLU A 85 13.43 -18.89 13.23
CA GLU A 85 14.69 -19.13 12.51
C GLU A 85 15.15 -20.60 12.59
N ALA A 86 14.33 -21.51 13.13
CA ALA A 86 14.73 -22.86 13.50
C ALA A 86 14.46 -23.95 12.44
N ALA A 87 13.91 -23.62 11.26
CA ALA A 87 13.53 -24.64 10.27
C ALA A 87 14.39 -24.73 9.00
N THR A 88 15.17 -23.72 8.63
CA THR A 88 15.75 -23.68 7.26
C THR A 88 17.27 -23.87 7.15
N LEU A 89 18.04 -23.82 8.25
CA LEU A 89 19.51 -23.98 8.16
C LEU A 89 20.01 -25.40 8.44
N LYS A 90 19.25 -26.25 9.14
CA LYS A 90 19.63 -27.67 9.34
C LYS A 90 19.26 -28.55 8.14
N GLU A 91 18.14 -28.30 7.46
CA GLU A 91 17.75 -29.08 6.28
C GLU A 91 18.64 -28.80 5.06
N VAL A 92 19.05 -27.55 4.85
CA VAL A 92 19.90 -27.19 3.70
C VAL A 92 21.35 -27.67 3.87
N MET A 93 21.87 -27.70 5.11
CA MET A 93 23.26 -28.14 5.36
C MET A 93 23.45 -29.65 5.48
N HIS A 94 22.37 -30.45 5.53
CA HIS A 94 22.47 -31.92 5.48
C HIS A 94 22.32 -32.48 4.06
N ASN A 95 21.97 -31.62 3.10
CA ASN A 95 21.76 -31.99 1.70
C ASN A 95 22.88 -31.46 0.77
N PHE A 96 24.05 -31.12 1.32
CA PHE A 96 25.31 -30.88 0.61
C PHE A 96 26.43 -31.69 1.25
#